data_AF-A0A2A4SFL3-F1
#
_entry.id   AF-A0A2A4SFL3-F1
#
_cell.length_a   1.000
_cell.length_b   1.000
_cell.length_c   1.000
_cell.angle_alpha   90.00
_cell.angle_beta   90.00
_cell.angle_gamma   90.00
#
_symmetry.space_group_name_H-M   'P 1'
#
loop_
_entity.id
_entity.type
_entity.pdbx_description
1 polymer ?
#
loop_
_entity_poly.entity_id
_entity_poly.type
_entity_poly.pdbx_seq_one_letter_code
_entity_poly.pdbx_strand_id
1 'polypeptide(L)'
;MKDYKEAQKRTDVSIGESVKIIRELQALSQNDLSSITGIPQSTLSAIEHDKINLGVERAKVLARALKCHPAVLVFPGWDINNEIAA
;
A
#
# COMPACT_ATOMS: atom_id res chain seq x y z
N MET A 1 -2.60 23.79 -20.05
CA MET A 1 -1.67 23.63 -18.92
C MET A 1 -1.12 24.95 -18.36
N LYS A 2 -1.55 26.14 -18.83
CA LYS A 2 -0.99 27.42 -18.34
C LYS A 2 -1.29 27.72 -16.85
N ASP A 3 -2.33 27.10 -16.30
CA ASP A 3 -2.75 27.30 -14.90
C ASP A 3 -2.64 26.02 -14.05
N TYR A 4 -1.91 25.00 -14.52
CA TYR A 4 -1.66 23.80 -13.71
C TYR A 4 -0.75 24.16 -12.54
N LYS A 5 -1.23 23.90 -11.32
CA LYS A 5 -0.45 24.02 -10.10
C LYS A 5 -0.46 22.68 -9.40
N GLU A 6 0.72 22.08 -9.28
CA GLU A 6 0.86 20.80 -8.60
C GLU A 6 0.37 20.89 -7.15
N ALA A 7 -0.31 19.84 -6.69
CA ALA A 7 -0.72 19.75 -5.31
C ALA A 7 0.51 19.61 -4.41
N GLN A 8 0.55 20.38 -3.32
CA GLN A 8 1.64 20.27 -2.35
C GLN A 8 1.59 18.91 -1.65
N LYS A 9 2.63 18.09 -1.83
CA LYS A 9 2.82 16.84 -1.08
C LYS A 9 2.95 17.14 0.40
N ARG A 10 2.13 16.48 1.22
CA ARG A 10 2.05 16.71 2.69
C ARG A 10 2.88 15.72 3.49
N THR A 11 2.98 14.48 3.02
CA THR A 11 3.73 13.42 3.66
C THR A 11 4.21 12.42 2.62
N ASP A 12 5.32 11.76 2.90
CA ASP A 12 5.66 10.49 2.28
C ASP A 12 4.81 9.38 2.88
N VAL A 13 4.49 8.38 2.07
CA VAL A 13 3.75 7.19 2.47
C VAL A 13 4.53 5.99 1.98
N SER A 14 4.91 5.09 2.88
CA SER A 14 5.56 3.85 2.52
C SER A 14 4.57 2.84 1.92
N ILE A 15 5.10 1.76 1.34
CA ILE A 15 4.25 0.66 0.84
C ILE A 15 3.49 0.02 2.01
N GLY A 16 4.15 -0.22 3.15
CA GLY A 16 3.51 -0.74 4.36
C GLY A 16 2.40 0.17 4.87
N GLU A 17 2.66 1.48 4.93
CA GLU A 17 1.66 2.47 5.33
C GLU A 17 0.47 2.51 4.36
N SER A 18 0.70 2.38 3.05
CA SER A 18 -0.39 2.32 2.06
C SER A 18 -1.36 1.15 2.33
N VAL A 19 -0.81 -0.04 2.63
CA VAL A 19 -1.61 -1.21 3.01
C VAL A 19 -2.40 -0.93 4.29
N LYS A 20 -1.75 -0.37 5.32
CA LYS A 20 -2.37 -0.03 6.60
C LYS A 20 -3.51 0.98 6.43
N ILE A 21 -3.26 2.07 5.69
CA ILE A 21 -4.23 3.13 5.44
C ILE A 21 -5.47 2.55 4.76
N ILE A 22 -5.30 1.76 3.70
CA ILE A 22 -6.43 1.19 2.97
C ILE A 22 -7.20 0.18 3.81
N ARG A 23 -6.51 -0.62 4.63
CA ARG A 23 -7.14 -1.54 5.60
C ARG A 23 -7.99 -0.78 6.62
N GLU A 24 -7.45 0.26 7.22
CA GLU A 24 -8.11 1.04 8.28
C GLU A 24 -9.27 1.89 7.74
N LEU A 25 -9.16 2.41 6.51
CA LEU A 25 -10.27 3.08 5.81
C LEU A 25 -11.47 2.14 5.59
N GLN A 26 -11.24 0.83 5.55
CA GLN A 26 -12.28 -0.20 5.45
C GLN A 26 -12.70 -0.78 6.80
N ALA A 27 -12.23 -0.19 7.91
CA ALA A 27 -12.49 -0.63 9.28
C ALA A 27 -12.09 -2.09 9.57
N LEU A 28 -11.13 -2.64 8.81
CA LEU A 28 -10.63 -4.00 9.03
C LEU A 28 -9.49 -3.99 10.05
N SER A 29 -9.50 -4.94 10.99
CA SER A 29 -8.30 -5.24 11.78
C SER A 29 -7.29 -6.06 10.96
N GLN A 30 -6.05 -6.17 11.45
CA GLN A 30 -5.07 -7.06 10.82
C GLN A 30 -5.51 -8.53 10.89
N ASN A 31 -6.27 -8.92 11.92
CA ASN A 31 -6.85 -10.26 12.02
C ASN A 31 -7.94 -10.48 10.97
N ASP A 32 -8.81 -9.50 10.72
CA ASP A 32 -9.82 -9.60 9.67
C ASP A 32 -9.17 -9.74 8.30
N LEU A 33 -8.16 -8.91 8.00
CA LEU A 33 -7.42 -9.00 6.76
C LEU A 33 -6.67 -10.34 6.64
N SER A 34 -6.14 -10.87 7.74
CA SER A 34 -5.52 -12.20 7.80
C SER A 34 -6.53 -13.28 7.43
N SER A 35 -7.75 -13.23 7.97
CA SER A 35 -8.83 -14.17 7.63
C SER A 35 -9.26 -14.10 6.16
N ILE A 36 -9.29 -12.89 5.57
CA ILE A 36 -9.71 -12.70 4.17
C ILE A 36 -8.62 -13.16 3.19
N THR A 37 -7.35 -12.91 3.52
CA THR A 37 -6.21 -13.15 2.61
C THR A 37 -5.54 -14.50 2.79
N GLY A 38 -5.71 -15.13 3.95
CA GLY A 38 -4.91 -16.28 4.38
C GLY A 38 -3.46 -15.94 4.74
N ILE A 39 -3.07 -14.66 4.73
CA ILE A 39 -1.75 -14.21 5.14
C ILE A 39 -1.73 -14.08 6.67
N PRO A 40 -0.76 -14.68 7.38
CA PRO A 40 -0.71 -14.58 8.83
C PRO A 40 -0.70 -13.12 9.32
N GLN A 41 -1.46 -12.82 10.38
CA GLN A 41 -1.50 -11.46 10.95
C GLN A 41 -0.10 -10.91 11.27
N SER A 42 0.83 -11.74 11.76
CA SER A 42 2.21 -11.33 12.01
C SER A 42 2.95 -10.91 10.73
N THR A 43 2.66 -11.55 9.60
CA THR A 43 3.19 -11.18 8.29
C THR A 43 2.56 -9.88 7.79
N LEU A 44 1.26 -9.68 7.98
CA LEU A 44 0.59 -8.41 7.67
C LEU A 44 1.18 -7.27 8.50
N SER A 45 1.39 -7.48 9.80
CA SER A 45 2.04 -6.50 10.67
C SER A 45 3.46 -6.19 10.19
N ALA A 46 4.24 -7.20 9.80
CA ALA A 46 5.58 -6.99 9.27
C ALA A 46 5.57 -6.22 7.93
N ILE A 47 4.57 -6.42 7.07
CA ILE A 47 4.38 -5.62 5.85
C ILE A 47 4.00 -4.18 6.21
N GLU A 48 3.02 -3.98 7.09
CA GLU A 48 2.53 -2.64 7.48
C GLU A 48 3.59 -1.77 8.18
N HIS A 49 4.63 -2.39 8.74
CA HIS A 49 5.76 -1.69 9.37
C HIS A 49 7.06 -1.77 8.54
N ASP A 50 6.94 -2.06 7.24
CA ASP A 50 8.05 -2.12 6.27
C ASP A 50 9.20 -3.05 6.68
N LYS A 51 8.92 -4.08 7.50
CA LYS A 51 9.88 -5.11 7.89
C LYS A 51 10.05 -6.19 6.84
N ILE A 52 9.06 -6.36 5.95
CA ILE A 52 9.07 -7.30 4.84
C ILE A 52 8.63 -6.57 3.58
N ASN A 53 9.40 -6.71 2.50
CA ASN A 53 9.02 -6.17 1.20
C ASN A 53 7.74 -6.84 0.67
N LEU A 54 6.82 -6.02 0.16
CA LEU A 54 5.61 -6.49 -0.47
C LEU A 54 5.89 -6.91 -1.92
N GLY A 55 6.10 -8.22 -2.13
CA GLY A 55 6.24 -8.78 -3.47
C GLY A 55 4.94 -8.75 -4.28
N VAL A 56 5.06 -8.82 -5.60
CA VAL A 56 3.95 -8.70 -6.57
C VAL A 56 2.79 -9.66 -6.29
N GLU A 57 3.07 -10.92 -5.95
CA GLU A 57 2.01 -11.89 -5.67
C GLU A 57 1.22 -11.56 -4.41
N ARG A 58 1.90 -11.14 -3.33
CA ARG A 58 1.23 -10.68 -2.10
C ARG A 58 0.46 -9.38 -2.35
N ALA A 59 1.00 -8.47 -3.17
CA ALA A 59 0.29 -7.26 -3.55
C ALA A 59 -1.02 -7.57 -4.28
N LYS A 60 -1.03 -8.55 -5.20
CA LYS A 60 -2.26 -9.01 -5.87
C LYS A 60 -3.28 -9.60 -4.89
N VAL A 61 -2.84 -10.38 -3.91
CA VAL A 61 -3.73 -10.96 -2.88
C VAL A 61 -4.34 -9.87 -2.02
N LEU A 62 -3.53 -8.96 -1.48
CA LEU A 62 -3.99 -7.85 -0.65
C LEU A 62 -4.91 -6.91 -1.43
N ALA A 63 -4.56 -6.58 -2.68
CA ALA A 63 -5.37 -5.72 -3.53
C ALA A 63 -6.77 -6.29 -3.78
N ARG A 64 -6.89 -7.61 -3.98
CA ARG A 64 -8.20 -8.27 -4.10
C ARG A 64 -8.99 -8.21 -2.79
N ALA A 65 -8.35 -8.50 -1.66
CA ALA A 65 -9.01 -8.44 -0.35
C ALA A 65 -9.48 -7.02 0.02
N LEU A 66 -8.65 -6.03 -0.29
CA LEU A 66 -8.89 -4.61 -0.05
C LEU A 66 -9.63 -3.92 -1.20
N LYS A 67 -10.11 -4.67 -2.21
CA LYS A 67 -10.89 -4.15 -3.36
C LYS A 67 -10.26 -2.93 -4.05
N CYS A 68 -8.94 -2.95 -4.21
CA CYS A 68 -8.19 -1.90 -4.90
C CYS A 68 -7.30 -2.49 -6.01
N HIS A 69 -6.74 -1.62 -6.84
CA HIS A 69 -5.75 -2.04 -7.84
C HIS A 69 -4.38 -2.21 -7.17
N PRO A 70 -3.57 -3.25 -7.48
CA PRO A 70 -2.28 -3.49 -6.82
C PRO A 70 -1.32 -2.29 -6.84
N ALA A 71 -1.35 -1.50 -7.91
CA ALA A 71 -0.56 -0.28 -8.04
C ALA A 71 -0.80 0.74 -6.91
N VAL A 72 -2.01 0.79 -6.35
CA VAL A 72 -2.34 1.70 -5.24
C VAL A 72 -1.54 1.33 -3.98
N LEU A 73 -1.28 0.04 -3.76
CA LEU A 73 -0.52 -0.44 -2.60
C LEU A 73 0.98 -0.23 -2.77
N VAL A 74 1.51 -0.56 -3.96
CA VAL A 74 2.97 -0.63 -4.17
C VAL A 74 3.58 0.67 -4.72
N PHE A 75 2.76 1.65 -5.12
CA PHE A 75 3.21 2.93 -5.68
C PHE A 75 2.56 4.16 -5.02
N PRO A 76 2.55 4.31 -3.68
CA PRO A 76 1.84 5.39 -2.98
C PRO A 76 2.40 6.81 -3.23
N GLY A 77 3.50 6.94 -3.95
CA GLY A 77 4.11 8.23 -4.30
C GLY A 77 4.96 8.17 -5.58
N TRP A 78 4.55 7.34 -6.55
CA TRP A 78 5.28 7.21 -7.81
C TRP A 78 5.20 8.48 -8.64
N ASP A 79 6.35 8.93 -9.12
CA ASP A 79 6.52 10.08 -9.99
C ASP A 79 7.45 9.68 -11.14
N ILE A 80 7.00 9.92 -12.37
CA ILE A 80 7.71 9.61 -13.62
C ILE A 80 9.06 10.31 -13.70
N ASN A 81 9.19 11.49 -13.09
CA ASN A 81 10.43 12.28 -13.15
C ASN A 81 11.42 11.90 -12.04
N ASN A 82 11.01 11.07 -11.07
CA ASN A 82 11.82 10.69 -9.95
C ASN A 82 12.54 9.37 -10.28
N GLU A 83 13.63 9.48 -11.03
CA GLU A 83 14.53 8.36 -11.36
C GLU A 83 15.29 7.90 -10.11
N ILE A 84 14.70 6.97 -9.36
CA ILE A 84 15.49 5.97 -8.65
C ILE A 84 14.87 4.62 -8.99
N ALA A 85 15.24 4.11 -10.16
CA ALA A 85 15.22 2.68 -10.37
C ALA A 85 16.22 2.07 -9.39
N ALA A 86 15.71 1.23 -8.47
CA ALA A 86 16.53 0.41 -7.60
C ALA A 86 17.31 -0.65 -8.39
#